data_AF-B2JW68-F1
#
_entry.id   AF-B2JW68-F1
#
_cell.length_a   1.000
_cell.length_b   1.000
_cell.length_c   1.000
_cell.angle_alpha   90.00
_cell.angle_beta   90.00
_cell.angle_gamma   90.00
#
_symmetry.space_group_name_H-M   'P 1'
#
loop_
_entity.id
_entity.type
_entity.pdbx_description
1 polymer ?
#
loop_
_entity_poly.entity_id
_entity_poly.type
_entity_poly.pdbx_seq_one_letter_code
_entity_poly.pdbx_strand_id
1 'polypeptide(L)'
;MTSLDIAGHPSGEIDARKMAEIASAYQYKPAGLGVTGRAWAPRLQNASTYDEAWLKKLWPYLPKDFDFRYWNGAPADQQISWPSSDLRLDLMNLAAPEHTFSGRLSARLPGHRAVFALRYASGATMPVTTHLDTVLIDAEEMQVMLTWRAVFPRTPEVRVCEARFETDPAAPQLRLNRDGLSTKQEAVWQTN
;
A
#
# COMPACT_ATOMS: atom_id res chain seq x y z
N MET A 1 15.77 -28.58 -30.79
CA MET A 1 16.02 -29.26 -29.50
C MET A 1 16.18 -28.15 -28.46
N THR A 2 15.24 -28.03 -27.53
CA THR A 2 15.28 -26.98 -26.48
C THR A 2 16.00 -27.56 -25.26
N SER A 3 17.12 -26.96 -24.87
CA SER A 3 17.83 -27.31 -23.63
C SER A 3 17.25 -26.55 -22.46
N LEU A 4 17.09 -27.21 -21.32
CA LEU A 4 16.77 -26.54 -20.06
C LEU A 4 18.06 -25.95 -19.49
N ASP A 5 18.06 -24.65 -19.20
CA ASP A 5 19.16 -24.01 -18.49
C ASP A 5 19.01 -24.26 -16.99
N ILE A 6 19.97 -24.95 -16.39
CA ILE A 6 20.08 -25.08 -14.93
C ILE A 6 21.03 -23.98 -14.46
N ALA A 7 20.49 -22.94 -13.85
CA ALA A 7 21.29 -21.91 -13.20
C ALA A 7 21.91 -22.48 -11.92
N GLY A 8 23.20 -22.81 -11.95
CA GLY A 8 23.98 -23.13 -10.77
C GLY A 8 24.61 -21.87 -10.17
N HIS A 9 24.51 -21.69 -8.85
CA HIS A 9 25.32 -20.68 -8.17
C HIS A 9 26.79 -21.12 -8.13
N PRO A 10 27.76 -20.21 -8.36
CA PRO A 10 29.17 -20.55 -8.22
C PRO A 10 29.48 -21.00 -6.78
N SER A 11 30.36 -21.98 -6.63
CA SER A 11 30.79 -22.46 -5.31
C SER A 11 31.67 -21.41 -4.60
N GLY A 12 31.48 -21.26 -3.28
CA GLY A 12 32.26 -20.37 -2.42
C GLY A 12 31.42 -19.37 -1.62
N GLU A 13 32.08 -18.55 -0.80
CA GLU A 13 31.42 -17.43 -0.13
C GLU A 13 31.08 -16.33 -1.15
N ILE A 14 29.80 -15.98 -1.22
CA ILE A 14 29.27 -14.93 -2.10
C ILE A 14 28.71 -13.83 -1.21
N ASP A 15 29.30 -12.63 -1.28
CA ASP A 15 28.73 -11.44 -0.66
C ASP A 15 27.63 -10.82 -1.54
N ALA A 16 26.90 -9.82 -1.00
CA ALA A 16 25.79 -9.20 -1.71
C ALA A 16 26.19 -8.53 -3.04
N ARG A 17 27.43 -8.00 -3.14
CA ARG A 17 27.90 -7.32 -4.35
C ARG A 17 28.18 -8.33 -5.46
N LYS A 18 28.90 -9.40 -5.12
CA LYS A 18 29.21 -10.48 -6.05
C LYS A 18 27.95 -11.22 -6.49
N MET A 19 26.96 -11.39 -5.60
CA MET A 19 25.66 -11.93 -5.99
C MET A 19 24.92 -11.02 -6.98
N ALA A 20 24.98 -9.69 -6.80
CA ALA A 20 24.37 -8.75 -7.74
C ALA A 20 25.02 -8.80 -9.13
N GLU A 21 26.35 -8.95 -9.19
CA GLU A 21 27.09 -9.16 -10.45
C GLU A 21 26.66 -10.46 -11.14
N ILE A 22 26.60 -11.58 -10.40
CA ILE A 22 26.16 -12.87 -10.94
C ILE A 22 24.72 -12.78 -11.45
N ALA A 23 23.81 -12.19 -10.67
CA ALA A 23 22.41 -12.05 -11.03
C ALA A 23 22.21 -11.14 -12.26
N SER A 24 23.14 -10.21 -12.53
CA SER A 24 23.08 -9.37 -13.73
C SER A 24 23.29 -10.14 -15.04
N ALA A 25 23.91 -11.32 -14.96
CA ALA A 25 24.13 -12.21 -16.10
C ALA A 25 22.97 -13.20 -16.34
N TYR A 26 21.96 -13.25 -15.46
CA TYR A 26 20.81 -14.13 -15.64
C TYR A 26 19.93 -13.66 -16.79
N GLN A 27 19.51 -14.59 -17.65
CA GLN A 27 18.59 -14.29 -18.76
C GLN A 27 17.22 -13.80 -18.27
N TYR A 28 16.78 -14.28 -17.10
CA TYR A 28 15.49 -13.94 -16.51
C TYR A 28 15.68 -13.48 -15.07
N LYS A 29 14.90 -12.47 -14.67
CA LYS A 29 14.83 -12.04 -13.28
C LYS A 29 13.76 -12.85 -12.56
N PRO A 30 14.04 -13.43 -11.38
CA PRO A 30 13.01 -14.11 -10.61
C PRO A 30 11.93 -13.10 -10.20
N ALA A 31 10.67 -13.46 -10.41
CA ALA A 31 9.53 -12.71 -9.91
C ALA A 31 9.19 -13.21 -8.50
N GLY A 32 9.43 -12.37 -7.49
CA GLY A 32 9.01 -12.64 -6.11
C GLY A 32 7.63 -12.06 -5.88
N LEU A 33 6.72 -12.82 -5.25
CA LEU A 33 5.36 -12.36 -4.90
C LEU A 33 5.24 -11.98 -3.41
N GLY A 34 6.33 -12.12 -2.66
CA GLY A 34 6.40 -11.77 -1.24
C GLY A 34 6.67 -10.28 -0.99
N VAL A 35 6.43 -9.88 0.25
CA VAL A 35 6.75 -8.52 0.71
C VAL A 35 8.27 -8.29 0.69
N THR A 36 8.70 -7.20 0.07
CA THR A 36 10.09 -6.75 0.16
C THR A 36 10.31 -6.08 1.51
N GLY A 37 11.30 -6.53 2.29
CA GLY A 37 11.58 -5.99 3.63
C GLY A 37 12.10 -4.54 3.61
N ARG A 38 11.83 -3.76 4.67
CA ARG A 38 12.28 -2.35 4.77
C ARG A 38 13.80 -2.18 4.71
N ALA A 39 14.54 -3.10 5.33
CA ALA A 39 16.00 -3.07 5.37
C ALA A 39 16.65 -3.64 4.09
N TRP A 40 15.87 -4.17 3.15
CA TRP A 40 16.41 -4.73 1.92
C TRP A 40 16.70 -3.64 0.89
N ALA A 41 17.78 -3.84 0.12
CA ALA A 41 18.30 -2.85 -0.83
C ALA A 41 17.24 -2.22 -1.76
N PRO A 42 16.25 -2.95 -2.33
CA PRO A 42 15.25 -2.34 -3.22
C PRO A 42 14.35 -1.30 -2.54
N ARG A 43 14.15 -1.41 -1.22
CA ARG A 43 13.40 -0.42 -0.44
C ARG A 43 14.32 0.57 0.26
N LEU A 44 15.41 0.11 0.85
CA LEU A 44 16.32 0.93 1.64
C LEU A 44 16.83 2.16 0.87
N GLN A 45 17.04 2.04 -0.44
CA GLN A 45 17.45 3.15 -1.30
C GLN A 45 16.45 4.32 -1.31
N ASN A 46 15.16 4.06 -1.03
CA ASN A 46 14.10 5.08 -0.95
C ASN A 46 14.05 5.80 0.41
N ALA A 47 14.78 5.30 1.43
CA ALA A 47 14.78 5.89 2.76
C ALA A 47 15.51 7.24 2.84
N SER A 48 16.24 7.63 1.77
CA SER A 48 17.07 8.83 1.67
C SER A 48 18.29 8.88 2.57
N THR A 49 19.05 9.98 2.43
CA THR A 49 20.32 10.18 3.15
C THR A 49 20.08 10.84 4.50
N TYR A 50 20.39 10.13 5.57
CA TYR A 50 20.37 10.64 6.95
C TYR A 50 21.79 11.06 7.37
N ASP A 51 22.27 12.18 6.85
CA ASP A 51 23.61 12.71 7.15
C ASP A 51 23.63 13.70 8.33
N GLU A 52 24.82 14.23 8.66
CA GLU A 52 24.97 15.25 9.69
C GLU A 52 24.20 16.54 9.40
N ALA A 53 24.00 16.88 8.13
CA ALA A 53 23.29 18.10 7.75
C ALA A 53 21.79 17.96 8.04
N TRP A 54 21.20 16.81 7.73
CA TRP A 54 19.86 16.44 8.16
C TRP A 54 19.75 16.48 9.69
N LEU A 55 20.70 15.87 10.41
CA LEU A 55 20.66 15.84 11.88
C LEU A 55 20.68 17.24 12.50
N LYS A 56 21.47 18.16 11.94
CA LYS A 56 21.59 19.55 12.43
C LYS A 56 20.42 20.45 12.06
N LYS A 57 19.72 20.18 10.95
CA LYS A 57 18.77 21.15 10.33
C LYS A 57 17.34 20.66 10.15
N LEU A 58 17.13 19.36 10.02
CA LEU A 58 15.85 18.76 9.64
C LEU A 58 15.29 17.81 10.69
N TRP A 59 16.13 17.22 11.55
CA TRP A 59 15.65 16.41 12.67
C TRP A 59 14.56 17.13 13.47
N PRO A 60 13.42 16.49 13.80
CA PRO A 60 13.06 15.07 13.64
C PRO A 60 12.26 14.73 12.37
N TYR A 61 12.24 15.59 11.36
CA TYR A 61 11.47 15.39 10.13
C TYR A 61 12.20 14.51 9.11
N LEU A 62 11.46 14.01 8.10
CA LEU A 62 12.03 13.24 7.00
C LEU A 62 13.04 14.09 6.17
N PRO A 63 14.08 13.46 5.59
CA PRO A 63 14.93 14.11 4.60
C PRO A 63 14.11 14.66 3.42
N LYS A 64 14.62 15.71 2.77
CA LYS A 64 13.90 16.36 1.65
C LYS A 64 13.75 15.47 0.42
N ASP A 65 14.69 14.56 0.23
CA ASP A 65 14.77 13.60 -0.87
C ASP A 65 13.99 12.30 -0.58
N PHE A 66 13.35 12.17 0.59
CA PHE A 66 12.68 10.94 1.02
C PHE A 66 11.59 10.53 0.03
N ASP A 67 11.69 9.29 -0.45
CA ASP A 67 10.70 8.73 -1.36
C ASP A 67 9.70 7.86 -0.59
N PHE A 68 8.43 8.27 -0.61
CA PHE A 68 7.35 7.56 0.08
C PHE A 68 7.13 6.12 -0.43
N ARG A 69 7.65 5.75 -1.61
CA ARG A 69 7.75 4.35 -2.04
C ARG A 69 8.51 3.47 -1.06
N TYR A 70 9.36 4.03 -0.19
CA TYR A 70 9.97 3.32 0.93
C TYR A 70 8.95 2.55 1.76
N TRP A 71 7.74 3.10 1.95
CA TRP A 71 6.69 2.47 2.74
C TRP A 71 5.88 1.41 1.98
N ASN A 72 6.00 1.34 0.66
CA ASN A 72 5.38 0.29 -0.14
C ASN A 72 6.21 -1.00 -0.07
N GLY A 73 5.60 -2.07 0.44
CA GLY A 73 6.23 -3.39 0.55
C GLY A 73 6.06 -4.29 -0.68
N ALA A 74 5.16 -3.92 -1.61
CA ALA A 74 4.94 -4.70 -2.82
C ALA A 74 6.16 -4.61 -3.75
N PRO A 75 6.58 -5.72 -4.38
CA PRO A 75 7.55 -5.70 -5.47
C PRO A 75 7.15 -4.71 -6.56
N ALA A 76 8.13 -4.05 -7.21
CA ALA A 76 7.87 -2.93 -8.11
C ALA A 76 6.96 -3.26 -9.30
N ASP A 77 6.99 -4.51 -9.78
CA ASP A 77 6.14 -5.03 -10.85
C ASP A 77 4.70 -5.34 -10.41
N GLN A 78 4.44 -5.35 -9.10
CA GLN A 78 3.12 -5.56 -8.48
C GLN A 78 2.54 -4.26 -7.92
N GLN A 79 3.22 -3.13 -8.07
CA GLN A 79 2.72 -1.84 -7.65
C GLN A 79 1.80 -1.26 -8.73
N ILE A 80 0.57 -0.95 -8.33
CA ILE A 80 -0.41 -0.22 -9.13
C ILE A 80 -0.82 1.06 -8.40
N SER A 81 -1.44 1.99 -9.12
CA SER A 81 -2.19 3.08 -8.48
C SER A 81 -3.29 2.51 -7.57
N TRP A 82 -3.92 3.37 -6.77
CA TRP A 82 -5.01 3.02 -5.84
C TRP A 82 -5.97 1.95 -6.39
N PRO A 83 -5.97 0.72 -5.84
CA PRO A 83 -6.85 -0.35 -6.29
C PRO A 83 -8.33 0.06 -6.22
N SER A 84 -9.12 -0.38 -7.20
CA SER A 84 -10.57 -0.22 -7.14
C SER A 84 -11.16 -1.16 -6.08
N SER A 85 -12.23 -0.74 -5.40
CA SER A 85 -12.94 -1.60 -4.45
C SER A 85 -13.70 -2.74 -5.12
N ASP A 86 -13.82 -2.74 -6.45
CA ASP A 86 -14.42 -3.80 -7.27
C ASP A 86 -13.40 -4.54 -8.16
N LEU A 87 -12.11 -4.41 -7.83
CA LEU A 87 -11.00 -5.01 -8.57
C LEU A 87 -11.23 -6.50 -8.81
N ARG A 88 -10.98 -6.93 -10.05
CA ARG A 88 -10.92 -8.34 -10.40
C ARG A 88 -9.49 -8.86 -10.23
N LEU A 89 -9.38 -9.99 -9.54
CA LEU A 89 -8.14 -10.71 -9.29
C LEU A 89 -8.18 -12.02 -10.09
N ASP A 90 -7.12 -12.29 -10.85
CA ASP A 90 -6.92 -13.56 -11.55
C ASP A 90 -5.50 -14.06 -11.22
N LEU A 91 -5.41 -15.22 -10.59
CA LEU A 91 -4.15 -15.86 -10.18
C LEU A 91 -3.97 -17.15 -10.96
N MET A 92 -2.76 -17.39 -11.49
CA MET A 92 -2.42 -18.58 -12.28
C MET A 92 -1.25 -19.31 -11.63
N ASN A 93 -1.47 -20.56 -11.23
CA ASN A 93 -0.51 -21.46 -10.60
C ASN A 93 0.10 -20.91 -9.31
N LEU A 94 -0.67 -20.13 -8.55
CA LEU A 94 -0.26 -19.49 -7.29
C LEU A 94 -0.94 -20.08 -6.05
N ALA A 95 -1.70 -21.16 -6.21
CA ALA A 95 -2.38 -21.84 -5.11
C ALA A 95 -2.16 -23.34 -5.20
N ALA A 96 -2.31 -24.00 -4.07
CA ALA A 96 -2.14 -25.45 -3.99
C ALA A 96 -3.20 -26.18 -4.86
N PRO A 97 -2.86 -27.34 -5.46
CA PRO A 97 -3.78 -28.07 -6.34
C PRO A 97 -5.13 -28.41 -5.71
N GLU A 98 -5.19 -28.59 -4.39
CA GLU A 98 -6.41 -28.81 -3.61
C GLU A 98 -7.39 -27.63 -3.66
N HIS A 99 -6.89 -26.40 -3.84
CA HIS A 99 -7.71 -25.20 -3.96
C HIS A 99 -8.15 -24.93 -5.41
N THR A 100 -7.40 -25.42 -6.41
CA THR A 100 -7.79 -25.31 -7.82
C THR A 100 -7.15 -26.37 -8.70
N PHE A 101 -7.99 -27.25 -9.25
CA PHE A 101 -7.54 -28.26 -10.22
C PHE A 101 -7.05 -27.64 -11.55
N SER A 102 -7.59 -26.48 -11.92
CA SER A 102 -7.24 -25.80 -13.18
C SER A 102 -5.97 -24.94 -13.08
N GLY A 103 -5.41 -24.80 -11.86
CA GLY A 103 -4.35 -23.83 -11.58
C GLY A 103 -4.83 -22.38 -11.58
N ARG A 104 -6.11 -22.10 -11.82
CA ARG A 104 -6.67 -20.75 -11.83
C ARG A 104 -7.49 -20.47 -10.58
N LEU A 105 -7.22 -19.33 -9.94
CA LEU A 105 -8.12 -18.70 -8.98
C LEU A 105 -8.58 -17.36 -9.52
N SER A 106 -9.84 -17.01 -9.25
CA SER A 106 -10.40 -15.74 -9.69
C SER A 106 -11.40 -15.23 -8.67
N ALA A 107 -11.30 -13.94 -8.38
CA ALA A 107 -12.18 -13.25 -7.45
C ALA A 107 -12.49 -11.85 -7.96
N ARG A 108 -13.62 -11.28 -7.52
CA ARG A 108 -13.92 -9.87 -7.70
C ARG A 108 -14.21 -9.29 -6.34
N LEU A 109 -13.56 -8.18 -6.01
CA LEU A 109 -13.83 -7.48 -4.77
C LEU A 109 -15.29 -6.97 -4.79
N PRO A 110 -16.00 -7.01 -3.65
CA PRO A 110 -17.44 -6.74 -3.58
C PRO A 110 -17.81 -5.25 -3.63
N GLY A 111 -16.86 -4.34 -3.86
CA GLY A 111 -17.13 -2.90 -3.89
C GLY A 111 -17.23 -2.23 -2.52
N HIS A 112 -16.80 -2.91 -1.44
CA HIS A 112 -16.84 -2.36 -0.07
C HIS A 112 -16.07 -1.04 0.05
N ARG A 113 -16.52 -0.17 0.95
CA ARG A 113 -15.92 1.15 1.17
C ARG A 113 -15.57 1.33 2.63
N ALA A 114 -14.38 1.85 2.90
CA ALA A 114 -14.08 2.47 4.19
C ALA A 114 -14.28 3.98 4.07
N VAL A 115 -15.03 4.55 5.01
CA VAL A 115 -15.27 5.98 5.11
C VAL A 115 -14.68 6.48 6.41
N PHE A 116 -13.88 7.53 6.33
CA PHE A 116 -13.28 8.18 7.48
C PHE A 116 -13.94 9.54 7.69
N ALA A 117 -14.24 9.88 8.94
CA ALA A 117 -14.80 11.18 9.31
C ALA A 117 -14.00 11.77 10.48
N LEU A 118 -13.51 13.00 10.29
CA LEU A 118 -12.81 13.74 11.35
C LEU A 118 -13.81 14.59 12.09
N ARG A 119 -13.74 14.54 13.42
CA ARG A 119 -14.39 15.51 14.29
C ARG A 119 -13.31 16.41 14.87
N TYR A 120 -13.41 17.69 14.56
CA TYR A 120 -12.47 18.69 15.06
C TYR A 120 -12.84 19.13 16.48
N ALA A 121 -11.89 19.77 17.17
CA ALA A 121 -12.12 20.36 18.49
C ALA A 121 -13.26 21.40 18.48
N SER A 122 -13.47 22.08 17.35
CA SER A 122 -14.59 23.02 17.14
C SER A 122 -15.98 22.36 17.11
N GLY A 123 -16.05 21.04 17.01
CA GLY A 123 -17.29 20.28 16.81
C GLY A 123 -17.64 20.03 15.34
N ALA A 124 -16.97 20.69 14.39
CA ALA A 124 -17.15 20.44 12.98
C ALA A 124 -16.79 18.98 12.63
N THR A 125 -17.55 18.37 11.71
CA THR A 125 -17.31 17.02 11.22
C THR A 125 -17.09 17.05 9.70
N MET A 126 -16.03 16.41 9.21
CA MET A 126 -15.67 16.41 7.80
C MET A 126 -15.35 14.99 7.30
N PRO A 127 -15.96 14.50 6.20
CA PRO A 127 -15.47 13.31 5.51
C PRO A 127 -14.03 13.46 5.04
N VAL A 128 -13.27 12.36 5.07
CA VAL A 128 -11.92 12.31 4.50
C VAL A 128 -11.92 11.38 3.31
N THR A 129 -11.28 11.83 2.23
CA THR A 129 -10.96 10.98 1.09
C THR A 129 -10.14 9.79 1.57
N THR A 130 -10.66 8.61 1.32
CA THR A 130 -10.06 7.34 1.73
C THR A 130 -9.75 6.54 0.48
N HIS A 131 -8.56 5.97 0.40
CA HIS A 131 -8.14 5.12 -0.70
C HIS A 131 -7.98 3.68 -0.23
N LEU A 132 -8.44 2.72 -1.03
CA LEU A 132 -7.94 1.35 -0.91
C LEU A 132 -6.47 1.41 -1.32
N ASP A 133 -5.57 1.06 -0.40
CA ASP A 133 -4.13 1.28 -0.51
C ASP A 133 -3.39 -0.03 -0.80
N THR A 134 -3.78 -1.11 -0.11
CA THR A 134 -3.11 -2.42 -0.25
C THR A 134 -4.15 -3.51 -0.41
N VAL A 135 -3.93 -4.39 -1.39
CA VAL A 135 -4.60 -5.69 -1.54
C VAL A 135 -3.56 -6.76 -1.25
N LEU A 136 -3.73 -7.51 -0.16
CA LEU A 136 -2.89 -8.65 0.17
C LEU A 136 -3.69 -9.92 -0.13
N ILE A 137 -3.10 -10.81 -0.91
CA ILE A 137 -3.71 -12.09 -1.27
C ILE A 137 -2.90 -13.17 -0.58
N ASP A 138 -3.56 -13.89 0.32
CA ASP A 138 -3.04 -15.09 0.94
C ASP A 138 -3.66 -16.29 0.20
N ALA A 139 -2.89 -16.91 -0.69
CA ALA A 139 -3.34 -18.02 -1.51
C ALA A 139 -3.24 -19.38 -0.78
N GLU A 140 -2.61 -19.42 0.39
CA GLU A 140 -2.56 -20.59 1.26
C GLU A 140 -3.81 -20.62 2.14
N GLU A 141 -4.13 -19.51 2.81
CA GLU A 141 -5.34 -19.38 3.63
C GLU A 141 -6.60 -19.05 2.81
N MET A 142 -6.46 -18.81 1.50
CA MET A 142 -7.53 -18.45 0.57
C MET A 142 -8.28 -17.17 0.98
N GLN A 143 -7.52 -16.14 1.39
CA GLN A 143 -8.04 -14.87 1.88
C GLN A 143 -7.53 -13.68 1.05
N VAL A 144 -8.36 -12.64 1.01
CA VAL A 144 -7.96 -11.32 0.49
C VAL A 144 -8.16 -10.30 1.59
N MET A 145 -7.07 -9.62 1.97
CA MET A 145 -7.06 -8.58 2.98
C MET A 145 -6.90 -7.21 2.31
N LEU A 146 -7.71 -6.26 2.75
CA LEU A 146 -7.78 -4.93 2.17
C LEU A 146 -7.42 -3.90 3.24
N THR A 147 -6.48 -3.02 2.91
CA THR A 147 -6.11 -1.89 3.78
C THR A 147 -6.54 -0.58 3.14
N TRP A 148 -7.35 0.19 3.85
CA TRP A 148 -7.70 1.55 3.47
C TRP A 148 -6.85 2.56 4.22
N ARG A 149 -6.46 3.63 3.53
CA ARG A 149 -5.65 4.71 4.08
C ARG A 149 -6.33 6.05 3.84
N ALA A 150 -6.31 6.87 4.87
CA ALA A 150 -6.68 8.28 4.82
C ALA A 150 -5.49 9.10 5.35
N VAL A 151 -5.21 10.22 4.69
CA VAL A 151 -4.18 11.18 5.11
C VAL A 151 -4.84 12.53 5.23
N PHE A 152 -4.66 13.19 6.37
CA PHE A 152 -5.25 14.48 6.67
C PHE A 152 -4.27 15.32 7.49
N PRO A 153 -4.32 16.66 7.35
CA PRO A 153 -3.42 17.53 8.09
C PRO A 153 -3.69 17.44 9.59
N ARG A 154 -2.65 17.63 10.39
CA ARG A 154 -2.75 17.67 11.86
C ARG A 154 -3.53 18.89 12.36
N THR A 155 -3.57 19.96 11.57
CA THR A 155 -4.26 21.22 11.87
C THR A 155 -5.37 21.46 10.84
N PRO A 156 -6.60 21.82 11.25
CA PRO A 156 -7.04 22.06 12.63
C PRO A 156 -7.08 20.79 13.50
N GLU A 157 -7.06 20.96 14.83
CA GLU A 157 -6.94 19.84 15.77
C GLU A 157 -8.10 18.85 15.62
N VAL A 158 -7.75 17.61 15.27
CA VAL A 158 -8.67 16.48 15.19
C VAL A 158 -8.84 15.89 16.59
N ARG A 159 -10.06 15.94 17.11
CA ARG A 159 -10.43 15.34 18.41
C ARG A 159 -10.74 13.85 18.26
N VAL A 160 -11.42 13.47 17.18
CA VAL A 160 -11.82 12.07 16.91
C VAL A 160 -11.69 11.80 15.42
N CYS A 161 -11.16 10.64 15.07
CA CYS A 161 -11.26 10.07 13.72
C CYS A 161 -12.16 8.83 13.80
N GLU A 162 -13.34 8.89 13.19
CA GLU A 162 -14.25 7.75 13.07
C GLU A 162 -13.99 7.03 11.76
N ALA A 163 -13.68 5.74 11.82
CA ALA A 163 -13.65 4.86 10.67
C ALA A 163 -14.97 4.06 10.61
N ARG A 164 -15.58 4.01 9.43
CA ARG A 164 -16.78 3.23 9.15
C ARG A 164 -16.52 2.33 7.97
N PHE A 165 -16.98 1.09 8.08
CA PHE A 165 -16.93 0.13 6.99
C PHE A 165 -18.33 -0.06 6.45
N GLU A 166 -18.49 0.09 5.14
CA GLU A 166 -19.76 -0.04 4.45
C GLU A 166 -19.66 -1.15 3.41
N THR A 167 -20.50 -2.17 3.59
CA THR A 167 -20.57 -3.31 2.69
C THR A 167 -21.46 -3.05 1.49
N ASP A 168 -22.42 -2.13 1.61
CA ASP A 168 -23.30 -1.68 0.52
C ASP A 168 -22.69 -0.49 -0.25
N PRO A 169 -22.24 -0.68 -1.50
CA PRO A 169 -21.68 0.40 -2.31
C PRO A 169 -22.67 1.55 -2.56
N ALA A 170 -23.98 1.31 -2.47
CA ALA A 170 -25.03 2.31 -2.70
C ALA A 170 -25.40 3.12 -1.44
N ALA A 171 -24.98 2.69 -0.24
CA ALA A 171 -25.34 3.38 0.99
C ALA A 171 -24.75 4.80 1.08
N PRO A 172 -25.37 5.73 1.83
CA PRO A 172 -24.80 7.06 2.05
C PRO A 172 -23.46 7.00 2.80
N GLN A 173 -22.46 7.74 2.31
CA GLN A 173 -21.10 7.74 2.89
C GLN A 173 -21.08 8.26 4.34
N LEU A 174 -21.88 9.29 4.64
CA LEU A 174 -22.11 9.74 6.01
C LEU A 174 -23.61 9.81 6.32
N ARG A 175 -23.98 9.17 7.42
CA ARG A 175 -25.24 9.46 8.12
C ARG A 175 -24.94 10.55 9.15
N LEU A 176 -25.04 11.80 8.73
CA LEU A 176 -24.99 12.95 9.65
C LEU A 176 -26.38 13.11 10.25
N ASN A 177 -26.47 13.03 11.58
CA ASN A 177 -27.71 13.40 12.27
C ASN A 177 -27.84 14.93 12.16
N ARG A 178 -28.88 15.40 11.46
CA ARG A 178 -29.04 16.84 11.15
C ARG A 178 -29.46 17.69 12.37
N ASP A 179 -29.80 17.05 13.49
CA ASP A 179 -30.38 17.72 14.67
C ASP A 179 -29.38 18.56 15.49
N GLY A 180 -28.15 18.76 15.03
CA GLY A 180 -27.13 19.54 15.74
C GLY A 180 -26.19 20.38 14.86
N LEU A 181 -26.48 20.54 13.56
CA LEU A 181 -25.63 21.36 12.68
C LEU A 181 -25.90 22.85 12.93
N SER A 182 -25.07 23.48 13.77
CA SER A 182 -24.99 24.94 13.87
C SER A 182 -24.61 25.55 12.53
N THR A 183 -25.47 26.42 11.99
CA THR A 183 -25.39 27.05 10.67
C THR A 183 -24.34 28.17 10.59
N LYS A 184 -23.14 27.96 11.11
CA LYS A 184 -22.03 28.92 10.86
C LYS A 184 -21.26 28.49 9.61
N GLN A 185 -21.59 29.14 8.50
CA GLN A 185 -20.75 29.13 7.30
C GLN A 185 -19.39 29.74 7.65
N GLU A 186 -18.33 28.94 7.58
CA GLU A 186 -16.96 29.42 7.62
C GLU A 186 -16.31 29.29 6.23
N ALA A 187 -15.56 30.33 5.88
CA ALA A 187 -15.07 30.59 4.54
C ALA A 187 -14.17 29.47 4.01
N VAL A 188 -14.50 29.02 2.80
CA VAL A 188 -13.73 28.09 1.99
C VAL A 188 -12.46 28.80 1.50
N TRP A 189 -11.29 28.37 1.95
CA TRP A 189 -10.03 28.80 1.32
C TRP A 189 -9.69 27.83 0.19
N GLN A 190 -9.82 28.31 -1.05
CA GLN A 190 -9.16 27.72 -2.21
C GLN A 190 -7.66 28.00 -2.10
N THR A 191 -6.83 26.97 -2.18
CA THR A 191 -5.39 27.13 -2.41
C THR A 191 -5.07 26.70 -3.84
N ASN A 192 -4.48 27.66 -4.58
CA ASN A 192 -3.76 27.47 -5.85
C ASN A 192 -2.59 26.50 -5.70
#